data_AF-A0ABD1C5A6-F1
#
_entry.id   AF-A0ABD1C5A6-F1
#
_cell.length_a   1.000
_cell.length_b   1.000
_cell.length_c   1.000
_cell.angle_alpha   90.00
_cell.angle_beta   90.00
_cell.angle_gamma   90.00
#
_symmetry.space_group_name_H-M   'P 1'
#
loop_
_entity.id
_entity.type
_entity.pdbx_description
1 polymer ?
#
loop_
_entity_poly.entity_id
_entity_poly.type
_entity_poly.pdbx_seq_one_letter_code
_entity_poly.pdbx_strand_id
1 'polypeptide(L)'
;MACFGYLCGLKIGTYNLQSEYSEPLRSYKSACKEDPKLKSFDSQLKQRVTTVMKSLDDQTESPLPLASHLEVYGSVIELNQDAVREFIESKEDVWKNKDLMSLVEVYFKSTAKTLDFFNTVDNCVKRANNMQLIIQFALRQFKKESNGTQLGGNAKKKYSKTLGELNKFKAVGDPFGDEFMTEYKSVYDQQIFLLKEIRELIKTLDKKQRKVKNWRFLSNVVLGTALASVLVLSVVLTAGSVVPVVGAVASALTVPIERVGKWFSVTWKAYDNAVGKQQALATEIDRHAYQNSVVTITIKLQVDNLCNEILSILTYVDFAVERKEDETATIDAMKKIEMQVNEFTEKIKVVGENASKFTKFIDSGRTRVLEHIYKLPAN
;
A
#
# COMPACT_ATOMS: atom_id res chain seq x y z
N MET A 1 38.87 -10.04 10.57
CA MET A 1 38.95 -11.40 9.97
C MET A 1 38.15 -12.37 10.84
N ALA A 2 37.66 -13.49 10.29
CA ALA A 2 36.59 -14.31 10.86
C ALA A 2 36.94 -14.97 12.20
N CYS A 3 35.97 -15.15 13.11
CA CYS A 3 36.13 -15.91 14.37
C CYS A 3 36.33 -17.41 14.20
N PHE A 4 36.27 -17.88 12.96
CA PHE A 4 36.59 -19.23 12.58
C PHE A 4 37.89 -19.28 11.77
N GLY A 5 38.67 -18.20 11.74
CA GLY A 5 40.03 -18.21 11.18
C GLY A 5 40.96 -19.19 11.92
N TYR A 6 40.65 -19.52 13.18
CA TYR A 6 41.36 -20.55 13.95
C TYR A 6 40.90 -21.99 13.64
N LEU A 7 39.84 -22.19 12.84
CA LEU A 7 39.57 -23.50 12.24
C LEU A 7 40.61 -23.87 11.16
N CYS A 8 41.47 -22.95 10.73
CA CYS A 8 42.49 -23.21 9.69
C CYS A 8 43.59 -24.23 10.09
N GLY A 9 43.48 -24.93 11.22
CA GLY A 9 44.49 -25.92 11.62
C GLY A 9 44.05 -27.07 12.53
N LEU A 10 42.78 -27.14 12.96
CA LEU A 10 42.32 -28.18 13.89
C LEU A 10 41.89 -29.45 13.13
N LYS A 11 42.81 -30.42 13.04
CA LYS A 11 42.53 -31.83 12.71
C LYS A 11 42.30 -32.61 14.00
N ILE A 12 41.13 -33.24 14.14
CA ILE A 12 40.86 -34.22 15.20
C ILE A 12 40.87 -35.60 14.54
N GLY A 13 42.01 -36.29 14.58
CA GLY A 13 42.19 -37.56 13.86
C GLY A 13 41.97 -37.42 12.35
N THR A 14 41.13 -38.29 11.76
CA THR A 14 40.79 -38.29 10.32
C THR A 14 39.70 -37.28 9.92
N TYR A 15 39.13 -36.54 10.88
CA TYR A 15 37.94 -35.72 10.64
C TYR A 15 38.29 -34.23 10.46
N ASN A 16 37.88 -33.66 9.32
CA ASN A 16 38.13 -32.27 8.97
C ASN A 16 36.88 -31.41 9.23
N LEU A 17 36.84 -30.77 10.40
CA LEU A 17 35.77 -29.83 10.80
C LEU A 17 35.57 -28.67 9.80
N GLN A 18 36.58 -28.36 8.98
CA GLN A 18 36.54 -27.29 8.00
C GLN A 18 35.65 -27.61 6.79
N SER A 19 35.51 -28.88 6.38
CA SER A 19 34.64 -29.20 5.23
C SER A 19 33.17 -29.28 5.63
N GLU A 20 32.88 -29.83 6.82
CA GLU A 20 31.52 -30.19 7.28
C GLU A 20 30.71 -28.98 7.82
N TYR A 21 31.37 -27.91 8.27
CA TYR A 21 30.69 -26.71 8.82
C TYR A 21 30.84 -25.44 7.96
N SER A 22 31.36 -25.58 6.74
CA SER A 22 31.68 -24.43 5.89
C SER A 22 30.45 -23.63 5.43
N GLU A 23 29.35 -24.30 5.09
CA GLU A 23 28.11 -23.65 4.63
C GLU A 23 27.30 -22.98 5.76
N PRO A 24 27.03 -23.63 6.92
CA PRO A 24 26.27 -23.03 8.02
C PRO A 24 26.98 -21.83 8.62
N LEU A 25 28.31 -21.92 8.69
CA LEU A 25 29.16 -20.83 9.12
C LEU A 25 29.11 -19.63 8.16
N ARG A 26 29.12 -19.88 6.84
CA ARG A 26 28.94 -18.83 5.83
C ARG A 26 27.54 -18.20 5.93
N SER A 27 26.51 -19.01 6.13
CA SER A 27 25.12 -18.58 6.33
C SER A 27 24.98 -17.67 7.56
N TYR A 28 25.45 -18.13 8.72
CA TYR A 28 25.46 -17.36 9.97
C TYR A 28 26.26 -16.06 9.84
N LYS A 29 27.47 -16.14 9.26
CA LYS A 29 28.32 -14.95 9.03
C LYS A 29 27.69 -13.95 8.07
N SER A 30 26.93 -14.41 7.07
CA SER A 30 26.14 -13.53 6.20
C SER A 30 25.03 -12.84 6.99
N ALA A 31 24.29 -13.60 7.82
CA ALA A 31 23.24 -13.05 8.67
C ALA A 31 23.79 -12.00 9.66
N CYS A 32 24.96 -12.22 10.27
CA CYS A 32 25.61 -11.25 11.16
C CYS A 32 26.04 -9.95 10.46
N LYS A 33 26.19 -9.95 9.12
CA LYS A 33 26.46 -8.72 8.37
C LYS A 33 25.18 -7.92 8.12
N GLU A 34 24.05 -8.60 7.98
CA GLU A 34 22.76 -8.02 7.64
C GLU A 34 22.00 -7.51 8.89
N ASP A 35 22.18 -8.17 10.06
CA ASP A 35 21.45 -7.86 11.29
C ASP A 35 22.37 -7.30 12.40
N PRO A 36 22.25 -6.01 12.78
CA PRO A 36 23.02 -5.40 13.86
C PRO A 36 22.84 -6.06 15.23
N LYS A 37 21.64 -6.58 15.55
CA LYS A 37 21.39 -7.29 16.82
C LYS A 37 22.13 -8.60 16.83
N LEU A 38 22.11 -9.34 15.72
CA LEU A 38 22.82 -10.60 15.58
C LEU A 38 24.34 -10.39 15.62
N LYS A 39 24.85 -9.29 15.06
CA LYS A 39 26.27 -8.90 15.16
C LYS A 39 26.72 -8.65 16.60
N SER A 40 25.87 -7.99 17.40
CA SER A 40 26.14 -7.78 18.83
C SER A 40 26.17 -9.11 19.58
N PHE A 41 25.20 -9.98 19.34
CA PHE A 41 25.17 -11.33 19.91
C PHE A 41 26.41 -12.15 19.54
N ASP A 42 26.79 -12.18 18.25
CA ASP A 42 28.00 -12.84 17.75
C ASP A 42 29.26 -12.33 18.48
N SER A 43 29.35 -11.03 18.76
CA SER A 43 30.47 -10.44 19.50
C SER A 43 30.56 -10.92 20.95
N GLN A 44 29.41 -11.03 21.63
CA GLN A 44 29.33 -11.58 22.99
C GLN A 44 29.63 -13.08 23.01
N LEU A 45 29.09 -13.83 22.05
CA LEU A 45 29.33 -15.26 21.90
C LEU A 45 30.81 -15.56 21.71
N LYS A 46 31.51 -14.78 20.87
CA LYS A 46 32.96 -14.87 20.67
C LYS A 46 33.75 -14.62 21.94
N GLN A 47 33.39 -13.59 22.70
CA GLN A 47 34.06 -13.28 23.96
C GLN A 47 33.93 -14.46 24.93
N ARG A 48 32.73 -15.03 25.07
CA ARG A 48 32.48 -16.20 25.92
C ARG A 48 33.27 -17.42 25.49
N VAL A 49 33.24 -17.76 24.20
CA VAL A 49 34.00 -18.90 23.65
C VAL A 49 35.51 -18.73 23.88
N THR A 50 36.04 -17.52 23.67
CA THR A 50 37.47 -17.21 23.89
C THR A 50 37.86 -17.36 25.36
N THR A 51 37.00 -16.91 26.28
CA THR A 51 37.24 -17.07 27.73
C THR A 51 37.26 -18.55 28.12
N VAL A 52 36.31 -19.35 27.64
CA VAL A 52 36.24 -20.80 27.92
C VAL A 52 37.47 -21.52 27.37
N MET A 53 37.89 -21.21 26.14
CA MET A 53 39.10 -21.78 25.54
C MET A 53 40.35 -21.46 26.37
N LYS A 54 40.53 -20.22 26.81
CA LYS A 54 41.68 -19.85 27.68
C LYS A 54 41.67 -20.60 29.01
N SER A 55 40.51 -20.75 29.64
CA SER A 55 40.40 -21.53 30.89
C SER A 55 40.67 -23.02 30.71
N LEU A 56 40.45 -23.56 29.51
CA LEU A 56 40.77 -24.95 29.17
C LEU A 56 42.27 -25.15 28.93
N ASP A 57 42.97 -24.17 28.35
CA ASP A 57 44.43 -24.17 28.22
C ASP A 57 45.13 -24.07 29.59
N ASP A 58 44.52 -23.37 30.55
CA ASP A 58 45.06 -23.16 31.90
C ASP A 58 44.80 -24.33 32.89
N GLN A 59 43.87 -25.26 32.58
CA GLN A 59 43.51 -26.39 33.45
C GLN A 59 44.08 -27.72 32.94
N THR A 60 45.27 -28.08 33.42
CA THR A 60 45.86 -29.41 33.16
C THR A 60 45.29 -30.54 34.03
N GLU A 61 44.53 -30.29 35.11
CA GLU A 61 44.10 -31.37 36.03
C GLU A 61 42.78 -31.10 36.78
N SER A 62 41.60 -31.29 36.16
CA SER A 62 40.36 -31.80 36.82
C SER A 62 39.15 -31.82 35.84
N PRO A 63 38.34 -32.90 35.76
CA PRO A 63 37.19 -32.95 34.87
C PRO A 63 35.95 -32.24 35.45
N LEU A 64 35.37 -31.31 34.69
CA LEU A 64 34.09 -30.66 35.02
C LEU A 64 32.90 -31.66 35.03
N PRO A 65 31.85 -31.45 35.86
CA PRO A 65 30.72 -32.37 35.97
C PRO A 65 29.84 -32.41 34.72
N LEU A 66 29.74 -33.58 34.10
CA LEU A 66 29.00 -33.89 32.86
C LEU A 66 27.48 -33.58 32.92
N ALA A 67 26.91 -33.46 34.12
CA ALA A 67 25.47 -33.30 34.35
C ALA A 67 24.93 -31.91 33.96
N SER A 68 25.71 -30.84 34.18
CA SER A 68 25.31 -29.48 33.78
C SER A 68 25.31 -29.29 32.26
N HIS A 69 26.05 -30.13 31.53
CA HIS A 69 26.11 -30.09 30.07
C HIS A 69 24.82 -30.68 29.44
N LEU A 70 24.26 -31.76 30.01
CA LEU A 70 23.06 -32.44 29.48
C LEU A 70 21.77 -31.62 29.56
N GLU A 71 21.61 -30.81 30.60
CA GLU A 71 20.44 -29.91 30.78
C GLU A 71 20.45 -28.75 29.76
N VAL A 72 21.64 -28.22 29.45
CA VAL A 72 21.84 -27.22 28.39
C VAL A 72 21.53 -27.82 27.01
N TYR A 73 21.81 -29.11 26.78
CA TYR A 73 21.47 -29.77 25.50
C TYR A 73 19.98 -30.03 25.33
N GLY A 74 19.24 -30.39 26.40
CA GLY A 74 17.79 -30.60 26.35
C GLY A 74 17.01 -29.34 25.97
N SER A 75 17.35 -28.20 26.57
CA SER A 75 16.72 -26.90 26.27
C SER A 75 16.94 -26.42 24.83
N VAL A 76 18.10 -26.72 24.24
CA VAL A 76 18.40 -26.40 22.83
C VAL A 76 17.55 -27.26 21.86
N ILE A 77 17.26 -28.51 22.21
CA ILE A 77 16.45 -29.42 21.39
C ILE A 77 14.95 -29.05 21.45
N GLU A 78 14.43 -28.68 22.63
CA GLU A 78 13.03 -28.24 22.79
C GLU A 78 12.74 -26.93 22.03
N LEU A 79 13.63 -25.94 22.12
CA LEU A 79 13.54 -24.67 21.37
C LEU A 79 13.51 -24.89 19.84
N ASN A 80 14.13 -25.96 19.34
CA ASN A 80 14.14 -26.29 17.91
C ASN A 80 12.81 -26.89 17.43
N GLN A 81 12.07 -27.63 18.27
CA GLN A 81 10.79 -28.24 17.87
C GLN A 81 9.64 -27.22 17.82
N ASP A 82 9.60 -26.30 18.77
CA ASP A 82 8.59 -25.22 18.78
C ASP A 82 8.81 -24.24 17.62
N ALA A 83 10.07 -23.91 17.31
CA ALA A 83 10.42 -23.08 16.16
C ALA A 83 10.02 -23.70 14.81
N VAL A 84 10.08 -25.03 14.67
CA VAL A 84 9.68 -25.76 13.45
C VAL A 84 8.15 -25.86 13.33
N ARG A 85 7.41 -25.95 14.44
CA ARG A 85 5.95 -25.99 14.44
C ARG A 85 5.34 -24.65 14.03
N GLU A 86 5.76 -23.57 14.68
CA GLU A 86 5.31 -22.21 14.35
C GLU A 86 5.76 -21.80 12.92
N PHE A 87 6.87 -22.38 12.42
CA PHE A 87 7.29 -22.25 11.04
C PHE A 87 6.27 -22.80 10.04
N ILE A 88 5.72 -24.00 10.27
CA ILE A 88 4.73 -24.60 9.36
C ILE A 88 3.47 -23.72 9.32
N GLU A 89 3.02 -23.23 10.47
CA GLU A 89 1.87 -22.33 10.59
C GLU A 89 2.11 -20.98 9.88
N SER A 90 3.30 -20.37 10.05
CA SER A 90 3.63 -19.10 9.39
C SER A 90 3.72 -19.22 7.87
N LYS A 91 4.29 -20.33 7.35
CA LYS A 91 4.45 -20.58 5.92
C LYS A 91 3.10 -20.72 5.21
N GLU A 92 2.12 -21.36 5.82
CA GLU A 92 0.79 -21.51 5.24
C GLU A 92 0.05 -20.17 5.08
N ASP A 93 0.28 -19.23 6.00
CA ASP A 93 -0.41 -17.93 6.09
C ASP A 93 0.15 -16.83 5.15
N VAL A 94 1.33 -17.02 4.55
CA VAL A 94 1.91 -16.08 3.57
C VAL A 94 1.72 -16.50 2.12
N TRP A 95 1.72 -17.81 1.88
CA TRP A 95 1.50 -18.37 0.56
C TRP A 95 0.00 -18.37 0.19
N LYS A 96 -0.90 -18.29 1.18
CA LYS A 96 -2.35 -18.14 1.01
C LYS A 96 -2.84 -16.70 1.26
N ASN A 97 -2.24 -15.67 0.65
CA ASN A 97 -2.76 -14.30 0.80
C ASN A 97 -3.99 -14.05 -0.10
N LYS A 98 -5.07 -14.80 0.17
CA LYS A 98 -6.39 -14.61 -0.46
C LYS A 98 -6.92 -13.21 -0.20
N ASP A 99 -6.63 -12.66 0.97
CA ASP A 99 -7.07 -11.33 1.39
C ASP A 99 -6.51 -10.25 0.46
N LEU A 100 -5.21 -10.29 0.12
CA LEU A 100 -4.61 -9.35 -0.82
C LEU A 100 -5.23 -9.43 -2.22
N MET A 101 -5.48 -10.65 -2.73
CA MET A 101 -6.10 -10.82 -4.05
C MET A 101 -7.56 -10.36 -4.07
N SER A 102 -8.33 -10.66 -3.03
CA SER A 102 -9.69 -10.13 -2.87
C SER A 102 -9.69 -8.59 -2.81
N LEU A 103 -8.67 -8.01 -2.19
CA LEU A 103 -8.58 -6.56 -2.05
C LEU A 103 -8.12 -5.86 -3.34
N VAL A 104 -7.27 -6.52 -4.13
CA VAL A 104 -6.98 -6.14 -5.51
C VAL A 104 -8.28 -6.09 -6.32
N GLU A 105 -9.12 -7.11 -6.23
CA GLU A 105 -10.43 -7.14 -6.90
C GLU A 105 -11.33 -5.98 -6.45
N VAL A 106 -11.43 -5.75 -5.13
CA VAL A 106 -12.19 -4.63 -4.56
C VAL A 106 -11.64 -3.28 -5.05
N TYR A 107 -10.31 -3.13 -5.18
CA TYR A 107 -9.67 -1.94 -5.75
C TYR A 107 -10.06 -1.72 -7.22
N PHE A 108 -9.97 -2.75 -8.06
CA PHE A 108 -10.34 -2.64 -9.48
C PHE A 108 -11.84 -2.37 -9.66
N LYS A 109 -12.69 -2.96 -8.82
CA LYS A 109 -14.13 -2.69 -8.80
C LYS A 109 -14.43 -1.26 -8.32
N SER A 110 -13.73 -0.77 -7.30
CA SER A 110 -13.90 0.58 -6.76
C SER A 110 -13.51 1.65 -7.77
N THR A 111 -12.34 1.47 -8.40
CA THR A 111 -11.86 2.39 -9.44
C THR A 111 -12.72 2.34 -10.70
N ALA A 112 -13.26 1.19 -11.09
CA ALA A 112 -14.23 1.11 -12.19
C ALA A 112 -15.47 1.96 -11.93
N LYS A 113 -16.06 1.86 -10.73
CA LYS A 113 -17.20 2.72 -10.36
C LYS A 113 -16.85 4.20 -10.35
N THR A 114 -15.62 4.57 -9.94
CA THR A 114 -15.20 5.98 -10.05
C THR A 114 -15.15 6.44 -11.50
N LEU A 115 -14.67 5.60 -12.42
CA LEU A 115 -14.65 5.92 -13.85
C LEU A 115 -16.07 6.08 -14.41
N ASP A 116 -17.00 5.21 -14.01
CA ASP A 116 -18.42 5.33 -14.37
C ASP A 116 -19.01 6.66 -13.84
N PHE A 117 -18.73 7.00 -12.59
CA PHE A 117 -19.12 8.29 -12.01
C PHE A 117 -18.54 9.49 -12.79
N PHE A 118 -17.29 9.42 -13.26
CA PHE A 118 -16.73 10.48 -14.09
C PHE A 118 -17.36 10.56 -15.48
N ASN A 119 -17.87 9.46 -16.03
CA ASN A 119 -18.69 9.51 -17.25
C ASN A 119 -20.02 10.22 -17.01
N THR A 120 -20.64 9.99 -15.85
CA THR A 120 -21.84 10.72 -15.44
C THR A 120 -21.55 12.21 -15.29
N VAL A 121 -20.41 12.57 -14.67
CA VAL A 121 -19.95 13.97 -14.60
C VAL A 121 -19.77 14.58 -15.98
N ASP A 122 -19.16 13.87 -16.92
CA ASP A 122 -18.99 14.35 -18.31
C ASP A 122 -20.35 14.60 -19.00
N ASN A 123 -21.33 13.74 -18.78
CA ASN A 123 -22.69 13.94 -19.27
C ASN A 123 -23.35 15.18 -18.62
N CYS A 124 -23.17 15.38 -17.32
CA CYS A 124 -23.64 16.59 -16.64
C CYS A 124 -22.96 17.85 -17.19
N VAL A 125 -21.66 17.80 -17.47
CA VAL A 125 -20.91 18.89 -18.10
C VAL A 125 -21.45 19.19 -19.51
N LYS A 126 -21.79 18.18 -20.32
CA LYS A 126 -22.45 18.39 -21.62
C LYS A 126 -23.80 19.09 -21.48
N ARG A 127 -24.62 18.69 -20.49
CA ARG A 127 -25.89 19.37 -20.18
C ARG A 127 -25.67 20.82 -19.75
N ALA A 128 -24.69 21.08 -18.89
CA ALA A 128 -24.34 22.44 -18.45
C ALA A 128 -23.81 23.31 -19.60
N ASN A 129 -23.01 22.75 -20.52
CA ASN A 129 -22.58 23.43 -21.75
C ASN A 129 -23.79 23.82 -22.62
N ASN A 130 -24.81 22.96 -22.73
CA ASN A 130 -26.03 23.31 -23.45
C ASN A 130 -26.76 24.49 -22.78
N MET A 131 -26.84 24.50 -21.44
CA MET A 131 -27.38 25.64 -20.68
C MET A 131 -26.59 26.93 -20.94
N GLN A 132 -25.25 26.85 -20.97
CA GLN A 132 -24.37 27.97 -21.31
C GLN A 132 -24.66 28.54 -22.70
N LEU A 133 -24.89 27.69 -23.70
CA LEU A 133 -25.23 28.13 -25.05
C LEU A 133 -26.59 28.86 -25.08
N ILE A 134 -27.59 28.33 -24.38
CA ILE A 134 -28.92 28.95 -24.29
C ILE A 134 -28.83 30.34 -23.66
N ILE A 135 -28.12 30.48 -22.53
CA ILE A 135 -28.04 31.77 -21.84
C ILE A 135 -27.23 32.81 -22.63
N GLN A 136 -26.16 32.38 -23.32
CA GLN A 136 -25.43 33.26 -24.23
C GLN A 136 -26.28 33.69 -25.42
N PHE A 137 -27.13 32.80 -25.94
CA PHE A 137 -28.05 33.14 -27.01
C PHE A 137 -29.13 34.13 -26.53
N ALA A 138 -29.66 33.95 -25.33
CA ALA A 138 -30.57 34.91 -24.70
C ALA A 138 -29.93 36.31 -24.56
N LEU A 139 -28.67 36.39 -24.11
CA LEU A 139 -27.92 37.65 -24.04
C LEU A 139 -27.75 38.32 -25.41
N ARG A 140 -27.53 37.54 -26.48
CA ARG A 140 -27.46 38.06 -27.85
C ARG A 140 -28.82 38.56 -28.35
N GLN A 141 -29.92 37.84 -28.05
CA GLN A 141 -31.27 38.30 -28.38
C GLN A 141 -31.61 39.60 -27.65
N PHE A 142 -31.25 39.70 -26.37
CA PHE A 142 -31.44 40.89 -25.56
C PHE A 142 -30.76 42.10 -26.19
N LYS A 143 -29.49 41.99 -26.58
CA LYS A 143 -28.75 43.08 -27.25
C LYS A 143 -29.42 43.50 -28.57
N LYS A 144 -29.95 42.55 -29.35
CA LYS A 144 -30.67 42.85 -30.61
C LYS A 144 -32.02 43.55 -30.36
N GLU A 145 -32.80 43.06 -29.40
CA GLU A 145 -34.11 43.60 -29.05
C GLU A 145 -34.00 44.97 -28.35
N SER A 146 -32.90 45.24 -27.65
CA SER A 146 -32.58 46.56 -27.05
C SER A 146 -32.24 47.62 -28.10
N ASN A 147 -31.57 47.24 -29.19
CA ASN A 147 -31.09 48.17 -30.22
C ASN A 147 -32.08 48.37 -31.39
N GLY A 148 -33.17 47.59 -31.45
CA GLY A 148 -34.16 47.69 -32.52
C GLY A 148 -35.18 48.80 -32.29
N THR A 149 -35.28 49.76 -33.22
CA THR A 149 -36.34 50.77 -33.25
C THR A 149 -37.66 50.10 -33.64
N GLN A 150 -38.65 50.03 -32.73
CA GLN A 150 -39.98 49.51 -33.08
C GLN A 150 -40.72 50.52 -34.00
N LEU A 151 -40.52 50.38 -35.32
CA LEU A 151 -41.37 51.02 -36.32
C LEU A 151 -42.68 50.22 -36.45
N GLY A 152 -43.71 50.63 -35.70
CA GLY A 152 -45.11 50.37 -36.09
C GLY A 152 -45.83 49.15 -35.53
N GLY A 153 -45.48 48.59 -34.35
CA GLY A 153 -46.27 47.48 -33.78
C GLY A 153 -46.13 47.29 -32.27
N ASN A 154 -47.25 47.46 -31.55
CA ASN A 154 -47.55 47.08 -30.16
C ASN A 154 -46.35 46.92 -29.19
N ALA A 155 -46.02 47.98 -28.45
CA ALA A 155 -44.95 48.05 -27.44
C ALA A 155 -45.00 46.93 -26.38
N LYS A 156 -46.13 46.24 -26.20
CA LYS A 156 -46.38 45.17 -25.21
C LYS A 156 -45.54 43.88 -25.35
N LYS A 157 -44.58 43.78 -26.28
CA LYS A 157 -43.80 42.55 -26.54
C LYS A 157 -42.28 42.74 -26.68
N LYS A 158 -41.73 43.85 -26.17
CA LYS A 158 -40.28 44.03 -26.16
C LYS A 158 -39.62 42.91 -25.34
N TYR A 159 -38.54 42.32 -25.86
CA TYR A 159 -37.82 41.17 -25.30
C TYR A 159 -38.50 39.79 -25.37
N SER A 160 -39.57 39.64 -26.16
CA SER A 160 -40.28 38.34 -26.27
C SER A 160 -39.36 37.18 -26.70
N LYS A 161 -38.35 37.41 -27.55
CA LYS A 161 -37.40 36.35 -27.94
C LYS A 161 -36.45 36.04 -26.80
N THR A 162 -35.90 37.06 -26.13
CA THR A 162 -35.07 36.89 -24.93
C THR A 162 -35.77 36.05 -23.88
N LEU A 163 -36.99 36.42 -23.49
CA LEU A 163 -37.79 35.68 -22.50
C LEU A 163 -38.12 34.25 -22.96
N GLY A 164 -38.30 34.03 -24.26
CA GLY A 164 -38.44 32.69 -24.83
C GLY A 164 -37.21 31.81 -24.60
N GLU A 165 -36.01 32.36 -24.79
CA GLU A 165 -34.76 31.64 -24.54
C GLU A 165 -34.49 31.43 -23.05
N LEU A 166 -34.80 32.41 -22.19
CA LEU A 166 -34.71 32.23 -20.73
C LEU A 166 -35.64 31.11 -20.23
N ASN A 167 -36.84 30.98 -20.80
CA ASN A 167 -37.73 29.86 -20.50
C ASN A 167 -37.15 28.51 -20.93
N LYS A 168 -36.40 28.44 -22.03
CA LYS A 168 -35.69 27.21 -22.41
C LYS A 168 -34.59 26.88 -21.41
N PHE A 169 -33.83 27.87 -20.94
CA PHE A 169 -32.81 27.67 -19.91
C PHE A 169 -33.44 27.09 -18.63
N LYS A 170 -34.56 27.67 -18.18
CA LYS A 170 -35.33 27.18 -17.04
C LYS A 170 -35.83 25.75 -17.25
N ALA A 171 -36.30 25.42 -18.46
CA ALA A 171 -36.82 24.09 -18.79
C ALA A 171 -35.74 22.98 -18.79
N VAL A 172 -34.45 23.33 -19.00
CA VAL A 172 -33.36 22.35 -18.85
C VAL A 172 -33.22 21.90 -17.40
N GLY A 173 -33.53 22.77 -16.43
CA GLY A 173 -33.50 22.44 -15.01
C GLY A 173 -32.08 22.17 -14.47
N ASP A 174 -31.98 21.26 -13.51
CA ASP A 174 -30.70 20.83 -12.92
C ASP A 174 -29.96 19.88 -13.88
N PRO A 175 -28.75 20.24 -14.37
CA PRO A 175 -27.98 19.38 -15.27
C PRO A 175 -27.27 18.22 -14.56
N PHE A 176 -27.30 18.13 -13.23
CA PHE A 176 -26.66 17.05 -12.46
C PHE A 176 -27.65 15.97 -12.06
N GLY A 177 -28.82 16.37 -11.55
CA GLY A 177 -29.91 15.47 -11.19
C GLY A 177 -29.55 14.48 -10.06
N ASP A 178 -30.50 13.62 -9.73
CA ASP A 178 -30.34 12.63 -8.65
C ASP A 178 -29.30 11.53 -8.98
N GLU A 179 -29.06 11.29 -10.27
CA GLU A 179 -28.08 10.32 -10.79
C GLU A 179 -26.69 10.62 -10.26
N PHE A 180 -26.23 11.87 -10.38
CA PHE A 180 -24.92 12.30 -9.91
C PHE A 180 -24.75 12.03 -8.40
N MET A 181 -25.74 12.42 -7.59
CA MET A 181 -25.67 12.25 -6.14
C MET A 181 -25.70 10.78 -5.72
N THR A 182 -26.48 9.96 -6.43
CA THR A 182 -26.62 8.53 -6.18
C THR A 182 -25.29 7.82 -6.46
N GLU A 183 -24.67 8.11 -7.60
CA GLU A 183 -23.37 7.53 -7.96
C GLU A 183 -22.24 8.03 -7.06
N TYR A 184 -22.21 9.34 -6.77
CA TYR A 184 -21.22 9.92 -5.84
C TYR A 184 -21.23 9.20 -4.49
N LYS A 185 -22.42 9.01 -3.88
CA LYS A 185 -22.55 8.30 -2.60
C LYS A 185 -22.05 6.86 -2.71
N SER A 186 -22.45 6.15 -3.77
CA SER A 186 -22.00 4.76 -4.00
C SER A 186 -20.48 4.64 -4.12
N VAL A 187 -19.86 5.55 -4.87
CA VAL A 187 -18.40 5.60 -5.03
C VAL A 187 -17.71 5.95 -3.70
N TYR A 188 -18.21 6.96 -2.99
CA TYR A 188 -17.64 7.41 -1.72
C TYR A 188 -17.65 6.30 -0.67
N ASP A 189 -18.79 5.61 -0.49
CA ASP A 189 -18.92 4.51 0.46
C ASP A 189 -17.95 3.36 0.12
N GLN A 190 -17.82 3.03 -1.17
CA GLN A 190 -16.90 1.98 -1.61
C GLN A 190 -15.42 2.37 -1.43
N GLN A 191 -15.07 3.65 -1.61
CA GLN A 191 -13.72 4.16 -1.37
C GLN A 191 -13.36 4.12 0.12
N ILE A 192 -14.28 4.50 1.02
CA ILE A 192 -14.09 4.37 2.47
C ILE A 192 -13.88 2.92 2.86
N PHE A 193 -14.73 2.02 2.36
CA PHE A 193 -14.62 0.59 2.63
C PHE A 193 -13.26 0.05 2.20
N LEU A 194 -12.85 0.32 0.95
CA LEU A 194 -11.54 -0.10 0.43
C LEU A 194 -10.38 0.43 1.27
N LEU A 195 -10.40 1.73 1.62
CA LEU A 195 -9.36 2.36 2.44
C LEU A 195 -9.26 1.75 3.84
N LYS A 196 -10.39 1.35 4.43
CA LYS A 196 -10.40 0.67 5.72
C LYS A 196 -9.73 -0.71 5.60
N GLU A 197 -10.17 -1.52 4.65
CA GLU A 197 -9.68 -2.89 4.45
C GLU A 197 -8.19 -2.93 4.11
N ILE A 198 -7.71 -2.05 3.21
CA ILE A 198 -6.29 -1.99 2.85
C ILE A 198 -5.39 -1.58 4.00
N ARG A 199 -5.84 -0.67 4.86
CA ARG A 199 -5.05 -0.26 6.03
C ARG A 199 -4.99 -1.35 7.09
N GLU A 200 -6.06 -2.12 7.26
CA GLU A 200 -6.02 -3.31 8.13
C GLU A 200 -5.11 -4.41 7.56
N LEU A 201 -5.11 -4.61 6.25
CA LEU A 201 -4.17 -5.53 5.60
C LEU A 201 -2.72 -5.08 5.77
N ILE A 202 -2.42 -3.79 5.58
CA ILE A 202 -1.07 -3.22 5.81
C ILE A 202 -0.62 -3.46 7.26
N LYS A 203 -1.48 -3.18 8.25
CA LYS A 203 -1.17 -3.47 9.67
C LYS A 203 -0.90 -4.96 9.91
N THR A 204 -1.64 -5.83 9.26
CA THR A 204 -1.47 -7.28 9.38
C THR A 204 -0.15 -7.74 8.75
N LEU A 205 0.18 -7.22 7.57
CA LEU A 205 1.45 -7.48 6.88
C LEU A 205 2.65 -6.93 7.68
N ASP A 206 2.53 -5.75 8.30
CA ASP A 206 3.56 -5.20 9.20
C ASP A 206 3.82 -6.13 10.40
N LYS A 207 2.75 -6.65 11.01
CA LYS A 207 2.86 -7.63 12.11
C LYS A 207 3.55 -8.90 11.62
N LYS A 208 3.16 -9.43 10.45
CA LYS A 208 3.80 -10.61 9.83
C LYS A 208 5.29 -10.34 9.59
N GLN A 209 5.65 -9.20 9.02
CA GLN A 209 7.04 -8.84 8.76
C GLN A 209 7.88 -8.72 10.04
N ARG A 210 7.34 -8.14 11.12
CA ARG A 210 8.03 -8.10 12.43
C ARG A 210 8.25 -9.49 13.00
N LYS A 211 7.24 -10.38 12.92
CA LYS A 211 7.36 -11.77 13.36
C LYS A 211 8.49 -12.48 12.61
N VAL A 212 8.58 -12.32 11.29
CA VAL A 212 9.65 -12.91 10.46
C VAL A 212 11.02 -12.44 10.87
N LYS A 213 11.19 -11.13 11.05
CA LYS A 213 12.48 -10.55 11.47
C LYS A 213 12.91 -11.10 12.83
N ASN A 214 11.97 -11.22 13.77
CA ASN A 214 12.24 -11.80 15.09
C ASN A 214 12.57 -13.30 15.00
N TRP A 215 11.81 -14.07 14.23
CA TRP A 215 12.05 -15.50 14.05
C TRP A 215 13.36 -15.80 13.33
N ARG A 216 13.70 -15.01 12.31
CA ARG A 216 15.00 -15.05 11.64
C ARG A 216 16.14 -14.72 12.60
N PHE A 217 15.96 -13.75 13.49
CA PHE A 217 16.96 -13.45 14.53
C PHE A 217 17.14 -14.63 15.49
N LEU A 218 16.04 -15.17 16.04
CA LEU A 218 16.06 -16.29 16.97
C LEU A 218 16.67 -17.56 16.35
N SER A 219 16.30 -17.91 15.11
CA SER A 219 16.86 -19.08 14.43
C SER A 219 18.38 -18.93 14.20
N ASN A 220 18.85 -17.72 13.90
CA ASN A 220 20.28 -17.46 13.74
C ASN A 220 21.02 -17.46 15.08
N VAL A 221 20.40 -16.99 16.17
CA VAL A 221 20.96 -17.12 17.53
C VAL A 221 21.14 -18.59 17.90
N VAL A 222 20.13 -19.43 17.66
CA VAL A 222 20.22 -20.88 17.90
C VAL A 222 21.33 -21.51 17.06
N LEU A 223 21.39 -21.18 15.76
CA LEU A 223 22.45 -21.66 14.87
C LEU A 223 23.85 -21.23 15.34
N GLY A 224 24.01 -19.96 15.74
CA GLY A 224 25.28 -19.44 16.26
C GLY A 224 25.73 -20.15 17.53
N THR A 225 24.81 -20.33 18.48
CA THR A 225 25.07 -21.07 19.73
C THR A 225 25.45 -22.51 19.46
N ALA A 226 24.74 -23.22 18.56
CA ALA A 226 25.05 -24.59 18.21
C ALA A 226 26.45 -24.72 17.57
N LEU A 227 26.82 -23.82 16.65
CA LEU A 227 28.16 -23.78 16.05
C LEU A 227 29.25 -23.50 17.10
N ALA A 228 28.99 -22.61 18.07
CA ALA A 228 29.92 -22.33 19.16
C ALA A 228 30.10 -23.52 20.11
N SER A 229 29.01 -24.24 20.43
CA SER A 229 29.07 -25.44 21.26
C SER A 229 29.92 -26.53 20.61
N VAL A 230 29.75 -26.77 19.30
CA VAL A 230 30.60 -27.72 18.54
C VAL A 230 32.08 -27.31 18.60
N LEU A 231 32.40 -26.01 18.48
CA LEU A 231 33.78 -25.54 18.58
C LEU A 231 34.40 -25.82 19.96
N VAL A 232 33.68 -25.54 21.04
CA VAL A 232 34.17 -25.80 22.41
C VAL A 232 34.37 -27.30 22.63
N LEU A 233 33.43 -28.14 22.23
CA LEU A 233 33.53 -29.60 22.33
C LEU A 233 34.72 -30.16 21.53
N SER A 234 35.05 -29.55 20.40
CA SER A 234 36.18 -29.95 19.55
C SER A 234 37.54 -29.71 20.23
N VAL A 235 37.70 -28.64 21.01
CA VAL A 235 38.95 -28.33 21.73
C VAL A 235 39.16 -29.25 22.94
N VAL A 236 38.10 -29.58 23.68
CA VAL A 236 38.17 -30.50 24.84
C VAL A 236 38.70 -31.88 24.44
N LEU A 237 38.37 -32.36 23.23
CA LEU A 237 38.87 -33.63 22.70
C LEU A 237 40.39 -33.63 22.43
N THR A 238 41.02 -32.47 22.25
CA THR A 238 42.48 -32.35 22.01
C THR A 238 43.30 -32.17 23.30
N ALA A 239 42.68 -31.78 24.42
CA ALA A 239 43.37 -31.44 25.67
C ALA A 239 43.59 -32.62 26.65
N GLY A 240 43.10 -33.83 26.33
CA GLY A 240 43.46 -35.05 27.07
C GLY A 240 42.31 -35.68 27.86
N SER A 241 41.55 -36.55 27.18
CA SER A 241 40.90 -37.78 27.67
C SER A 241 39.83 -38.16 26.64
N VAL A 242 40.12 -39.15 25.80
CA VAL A 242 39.19 -39.54 24.74
C VAL A 242 37.99 -40.26 25.38
N VAL A 243 36.90 -39.53 25.62
CA VAL A 243 35.60 -40.13 25.95
C VAL A 243 34.84 -40.33 24.63
N PRO A 244 34.61 -41.58 24.17
CA PRO A 244 33.96 -41.88 22.89
C PRO A 244 32.57 -41.23 22.73
N VAL A 245 31.88 -41.00 23.86
CA VAL A 245 30.57 -40.34 23.92
C VAL A 245 30.63 -38.90 23.38
N VAL A 246 31.73 -38.16 23.61
CA VAL A 246 31.85 -36.76 23.17
C VAL A 246 32.05 -36.68 21.65
N GLY A 247 32.82 -37.60 21.07
CA GLY A 247 32.97 -37.72 19.61
C GLY A 247 31.65 -38.10 18.93
N ALA A 248 30.93 -39.08 19.49
CA ALA A 248 29.62 -39.51 18.99
C ALA A 248 28.58 -38.39 19.03
N VAL A 249 28.51 -37.62 20.14
CA VAL A 249 27.61 -36.46 20.29
C VAL A 249 27.96 -35.35 19.32
N ALA A 250 29.25 -35.03 19.13
CA ALA A 250 29.68 -34.03 18.16
C ALA A 250 29.27 -34.43 16.73
N SER A 251 29.46 -35.69 16.33
CA SER A 251 29.04 -36.20 15.01
C SER A 251 27.52 -36.33 14.84
N ALA A 252 26.76 -36.60 15.91
CA ALA A 252 25.30 -36.66 15.84
C ALA A 252 24.68 -35.27 15.62
N LEU A 253 25.37 -34.20 16.05
CA LEU A 253 24.95 -32.81 15.86
C LEU A 253 25.36 -32.22 14.50
N THR A 254 26.33 -32.79 13.76
CA THR A 254 26.82 -32.23 12.48
C THR A 254 25.77 -32.31 11.37
N VAL A 255 25.14 -33.48 11.19
CA VAL A 255 24.26 -33.79 10.06
C VAL A 255 22.95 -32.99 10.04
N PRO A 256 22.29 -32.70 11.19
CA PRO A 256 21.10 -31.85 11.22
C PRO A 256 21.43 -30.37 10.98
N ILE A 257 22.52 -29.84 11.54
CA ILE A 257 22.81 -28.39 11.53
C ILE A 257 23.11 -27.87 10.12
N GLU A 258 23.77 -28.66 9.27
CA GLU A 258 24.17 -28.21 7.94
C GLU A 258 22.98 -27.97 7.01
N ARG A 259 22.11 -28.98 6.90
CA ARG A 259 20.92 -28.93 6.05
C ARG A 259 19.91 -27.92 6.58
N VAL A 260 19.79 -27.79 7.90
CA VAL A 260 18.79 -26.96 8.57
C VAL A 260 19.19 -25.47 8.56
N GLY A 261 20.47 -25.14 8.74
CA GLY A 261 20.94 -23.74 8.77
C GLY A 261 20.85 -23.01 7.42
N LYS A 262 21.18 -23.69 6.32
CA LYS A 262 21.02 -23.16 4.94
C LYS A 262 19.55 -23.10 4.55
N TRP A 263 18.78 -24.12 4.94
CA TRP A 263 17.34 -24.13 4.70
C TRP A 263 16.64 -22.98 5.41
N PHE A 264 16.92 -22.73 6.70
CA PHE A 264 16.34 -21.59 7.44
C PHE A 264 16.69 -20.23 6.84
N SER A 265 17.94 -19.99 6.44
CA SER A 265 18.31 -18.68 5.88
C SER A 265 17.67 -18.44 4.51
N VAL A 266 17.58 -19.47 3.66
CA VAL A 266 16.91 -19.39 2.36
C VAL A 266 15.41 -19.22 2.52
N THR A 267 14.76 -20.00 3.40
CA THR A 267 13.31 -19.94 3.62
C THR A 267 12.89 -18.61 4.24
N TRP A 268 13.60 -18.11 5.27
CA TRP A 268 13.28 -16.82 5.88
C TRP A 268 13.48 -15.65 4.92
N LYS A 269 14.52 -15.70 4.09
CA LYS A 269 14.75 -14.67 3.07
C LYS A 269 13.67 -14.70 1.98
N ALA A 270 13.25 -15.88 1.53
CA ALA A 270 12.15 -16.01 0.59
C ALA A 270 10.83 -15.48 1.18
N TYR A 271 10.56 -15.78 2.46
CA TYR A 271 9.38 -15.30 3.16
C TYR A 271 9.39 -13.78 3.37
N ASP A 272 10.49 -13.22 3.88
CA ASP A 272 10.64 -11.77 4.08
C ASP A 272 10.48 -11.01 2.76
N ASN A 273 11.03 -11.54 1.66
CA ASN A 273 10.83 -11.01 0.32
C ASN A 273 9.35 -11.10 -0.12
N ALA A 274 8.66 -12.21 0.15
CA ALA A 274 7.26 -12.37 -0.23
C ALA A 274 6.34 -11.38 0.53
N VAL A 275 6.49 -11.28 1.85
CA VAL A 275 5.75 -10.31 2.67
C VAL A 275 6.09 -8.88 2.28
N GLY A 276 7.37 -8.57 2.02
CA GLY A 276 7.79 -7.25 1.55
C GLY A 276 7.17 -6.86 0.21
N LYS A 277 7.06 -7.81 -0.74
CA LYS A 277 6.36 -7.57 -2.02
C LYS A 277 4.85 -7.35 -1.83
N GLN A 278 4.21 -8.12 -0.96
CA GLN A 278 2.79 -7.95 -0.62
C GLN A 278 2.54 -6.58 0.04
N GLN A 279 3.41 -6.16 0.96
CA GLN A 279 3.36 -4.86 1.61
C GLN A 279 3.56 -3.72 0.61
N ALA A 280 4.51 -3.85 -0.32
CA ALA A 280 4.71 -2.86 -1.37
C ALA A 280 3.47 -2.69 -2.26
N LEU A 281 2.85 -3.80 -2.68
CA LEU A 281 1.59 -3.75 -3.43
C LEU A 281 0.46 -3.13 -2.60
N ALA A 282 0.33 -3.52 -1.32
CA ALA A 282 -0.72 -3.01 -0.46
C ALA A 282 -0.60 -1.49 -0.21
N THR A 283 0.61 -1.00 0.04
CA THR A 283 0.89 0.44 0.17
C THR A 283 0.61 1.20 -1.12
N GLU A 284 0.93 0.61 -2.27
CA GLU A 284 0.63 1.22 -3.57
C GLU A 284 -0.89 1.31 -3.82
N ILE A 285 -1.64 0.27 -3.45
CA ILE A 285 -3.11 0.27 -3.49
C ILE A 285 -3.68 1.33 -2.52
N ASP A 286 -3.20 1.42 -1.27
CA ASP A 286 -3.66 2.43 -0.30
C ASP A 286 -3.42 3.85 -0.81
N ARG A 287 -2.22 4.12 -1.34
CA ARG A 287 -1.88 5.42 -1.93
C ARG A 287 -2.83 5.79 -3.06
N HIS A 288 -3.09 4.86 -3.98
CA HIS A 288 -4.00 5.11 -5.11
C HIS A 288 -5.46 5.20 -4.70
N ALA A 289 -5.92 4.38 -3.74
CA ALA A 289 -7.26 4.46 -3.18
C ALA A 289 -7.49 5.80 -2.45
N TYR A 290 -6.50 6.29 -1.72
CA TYR A 290 -6.56 7.58 -1.05
C TYR A 290 -6.66 8.72 -2.07
N GLN A 291 -5.79 8.73 -3.07
CA GLN A 291 -5.85 9.74 -4.12
C GLN A 291 -7.16 9.67 -4.92
N ASN A 292 -7.71 8.47 -5.15
CA ASN A 292 -9.03 8.29 -5.75
C ASN A 292 -10.13 8.99 -4.93
N SER A 293 -10.10 8.85 -3.60
CA SER A 293 -11.06 9.51 -2.73
C SER A 293 -10.96 11.04 -2.78
N VAL A 294 -9.73 11.57 -2.82
CA VAL A 294 -9.49 13.02 -2.90
C VAL A 294 -10.04 13.60 -4.21
N VAL A 295 -9.78 12.96 -5.35
CA VAL A 295 -10.29 13.46 -6.64
C VAL A 295 -11.80 13.41 -6.73
N THR A 296 -12.42 12.38 -6.13
CA THR A 296 -13.89 12.24 -6.08
C THR A 296 -14.54 13.36 -5.27
N ILE A 297 -14.00 13.67 -4.08
CA ILE A 297 -14.46 14.79 -3.24
C ILE A 297 -14.24 16.12 -3.94
N THR A 298 -13.11 16.29 -4.65
CA THR A 298 -12.80 17.51 -5.38
C THR A 298 -13.83 17.78 -6.47
N ILE A 299 -14.19 16.76 -7.26
CA ILE A 299 -15.25 16.89 -8.27
C ILE A 299 -16.59 17.24 -7.64
N LYS A 300 -16.95 16.61 -6.52
CA LYS A 300 -18.18 16.93 -5.81
C LYS A 300 -18.26 18.41 -5.43
N LEU A 301 -17.19 18.95 -4.85
CA LEU A 301 -17.12 20.35 -4.48
C LEU A 301 -17.25 21.28 -5.70
N GLN A 302 -16.61 20.93 -6.81
CA GLN A 302 -16.69 21.72 -8.04
C GLN A 302 -18.09 21.69 -8.65
N VAL A 303 -18.75 20.54 -8.62
CA VAL A 303 -20.14 20.39 -9.04
C VAL A 303 -21.07 21.23 -8.16
N ASP A 304 -20.89 21.21 -6.83
CA ASP A 304 -21.71 22.03 -5.92
C ASP A 304 -21.56 23.53 -6.20
N ASN A 305 -20.33 23.99 -6.45
CA ASN A 305 -20.07 25.37 -6.83
C ASN A 305 -20.72 25.76 -8.17
N LEU A 306 -20.77 24.83 -9.12
CA LEU A 306 -21.44 25.01 -10.40
C LEU A 306 -22.96 25.00 -10.25
N CYS A 307 -23.53 24.11 -9.43
CA CYS A 307 -24.96 24.11 -9.09
C CYS A 307 -25.39 25.44 -8.47
N ASN A 308 -24.60 25.98 -7.53
CA ASN A 308 -24.87 27.27 -6.92
C ASN A 308 -24.90 28.41 -7.95
N GLU A 309 -24.01 28.38 -8.95
CA GLU A 309 -24.01 29.36 -10.04
C GLU A 309 -25.27 29.26 -10.90
N ILE A 310 -25.67 28.03 -11.26
CA ILE A 310 -26.89 27.78 -12.03
C ILE A 310 -28.12 28.27 -11.27
N LEU A 311 -28.22 27.98 -9.97
CA LEU A 311 -29.33 28.43 -9.13
C LEU A 311 -29.40 29.97 -9.05
N SER A 312 -28.25 30.63 -9.02
CA SER A 312 -28.20 32.09 -9.05
C SER A 312 -28.71 32.66 -10.37
N ILE A 313 -28.28 32.11 -11.51
CA ILE A 313 -28.78 32.50 -12.84
C ILE A 313 -30.29 32.22 -12.95
N LEU A 314 -30.76 31.05 -12.48
CA LEU A 314 -32.19 30.70 -12.48
C LEU A 314 -33.03 31.70 -11.69
N THR A 315 -32.51 32.23 -10.58
CA THR A 315 -33.20 33.27 -9.79
C THR A 315 -33.45 34.53 -10.63
N TYR A 316 -32.46 34.97 -11.42
CA TYR A 316 -32.62 36.12 -12.30
C TYR A 316 -33.51 35.82 -13.52
N VAL A 317 -33.45 34.59 -14.04
CA VAL A 317 -34.36 34.11 -15.08
C VAL A 317 -35.81 34.15 -14.59
N ASP A 318 -36.08 33.63 -13.41
CA ASP A 318 -37.41 33.63 -12.82
C ASP A 318 -37.93 35.05 -12.59
N PHE A 319 -37.09 35.93 -12.05
CA PHE A 319 -37.43 37.33 -11.88
C PHE A 319 -37.88 38.01 -13.18
N ALA A 320 -37.16 37.77 -14.30
CA ALA A 320 -37.51 38.31 -15.62
C ALA A 320 -38.78 37.69 -16.20
N VAL A 321 -38.93 36.36 -16.09
CA VAL A 321 -40.06 35.63 -16.67
C VAL A 321 -41.38 35.93 -15.95
N GLU A 322 -41.36 36.05 -14.62
CA GLU A 322 -42.54 36.41 -13.83
C GLU A 322 -43.02 37.84 -14.11
N ARG A 323 -42.09 38.74 -14.44
CA ARG A 323 -42.34 40.16 -14.73
C ARG A 323 -42.20 40.47 -16.22
N LYS A 324 -42.62 39.55 -17.08
CA LYS A 324 -42.49 39.63 -18.54
C LYS A 324 -43.07 40.90 -19.21
N GLU A 325 -43.96 41.63 -18.55
CA GLU A 325 -44.53 42.90 -19.05
C GLU A 325 -43.72 44.13 -18.60
N ASP A 326 -42.80 43.97 -17.65
CA ASP A 326 -41.90 45.01 -17.15
C ASP A 326 -40.54 44.94 -17.86
N GLU A 327 -40.32 45.89 -18.77
CA GLU A 327 -39.06 46.01 -19.51
C GLU A 327 -37.86 46.24 -18.58
N THR A 328 -38.05 46.99 -17.49
CA THR A 328 -36.98 47.33 -16.55
C THR A 328 -36.52 46.09 -15.79
N ALA A 329 -37.48 45.26 -15.36
CA ALA A 329 -37.18 43.98 -14.72
C ALA A 329 -36.37 43.06 -15.63
N THR A 330 -36.72 43.01 -16.93
CA THR A 330 -35.96 42.22 -17.92
C THR A 330 -34.55 42.78 -18.11
N ILE A 331 -34.40 44.10 -18.25
CA ILE A 331 -33.09 44.74 -18.41
C ILE A 331 -32.18 44.46 -17.21
N ASP A 332 -32.69 44.59 -15.99
CA ASP A 332 -31.91 44.40 -14.77
C ASP A 332 -31.52 42.93 -14.56
N ALA A 333 -32.43 41.99 -14.82
CA ALA A 333 -32.10 40.57 -14.83
C ALA A 333 -31.00 40.24 -15.84
N MET A 334 -31.11 40.75 -17.07
CA MET A 334 -30.12 40.48 -18.12
C MET A 334 -28.74 41.04 -17.80
N LYS A 335 -28.64 42.20 -17.15
CA LYS A 335 -27.37 42.72 -16.63
C LYS A 335 -26.75 41.78 -15.59
N LYS A 336 -27.54 41.26 -14.65
CA LYS A 336 -27.05 40.31 -13.63
C LYS A 336 -26.60 39.00 -14.25
N ILE A 337 -27.37 38.46 -15.18
CA ILE A 337 -27.02 37.26 -15.96
C ILE A 337 -25.72 37.48 -16.74
N GLU A 338 -25.54 38.64 -17.38
CA GLU A 338 -24.31 38.98 -18.12
C GLU A 338 -23.08 39.01 -17.21
N MET A 339 -23.23 39.47 -15.95
CA MET A 339 -22.14 39.45 -14.98
C MET A 339 -21.73 38.02 -14.56
N GLN A 340 -22.68 37.08 -14.52
CA GLN A 340 -22.46 35.71 -14.04
C GLN A 340 -22.04 34.72 -15.11
N VAL A 341 -22.41 34.94 -16.37
CA VAL A 341 -22.22 33.97 -17.45
C VAL A 341 -20.74 33.56 -17.66
N ASN A 342 -19.81 34.46 -17.35
CA ASN A 342 -18.37 34.19 -17.43
C ASN A 342 -17.92 33.22 -16.33
N GLU A 343 -18.37 33.42 -15.09
CA GLU A 343 -18.06 32.53 -13.97
C GLU A 343 -18.70 31.16 -14.17
N PHE A 344 -19.95 31.13 -14.64
CA PHE A 344 -20.63 29.90 -15.04
C PHE A 344 -19.84 29.12 -16.09
N THR A 345 -19.39 29.81 -17.15
CA THR A 345 -18.57 29.23 -18.23
C THR A 345 -17.28 28.62 -17.68
N GLU A 346 -16.56 29.34 -16.83
CA GLU A 346 -15.29 28.88 -16.29
C GLU A 346 -15.48 27.67 -15.36
N LYS A 347 -16.52 27.67 -14.52
CA LYS A 347 -16.84 26.53 -13.64
C LYS A 347 -17.16 25.26 -14.43
N ILE A 348 -17.93 25.35 -15.54
CA ILE A 348 -18.20 24.21 -16.43
C ILE A 348 -16.88 23.63 -16.96
N LYS A 349 -16.00 24.50 -17.45
CA LYS A 349 -14.70 24.10 -18.00
C LYS A 349 -13.83 23.42 -16.94
N VAL A 350 -13.72 24.00 -15.74
CA VAL A 350 -12.95 23.44 -14.63
C VAL A 350 -13.45 22.04 -14.25
N VAL A 351 -14.76 21.83 -14.15
CA VAL A 351 -15.34 20.50 -13.85
C VAL A 351 -14.98 19.50 -14.96
N GLY A 352 -15.19 19.86 -16.23
CA GLY A 352 -14.91 18.97 -17.37
C GLY A 352 -13.43 18.61 -17.52
N GLU A 353 -12.54 19.60 -17.40
CA GLU A 353 -11.09 19.38 -17.47
C GLU A 353 -10.59 18.50 -16.32
N ASN A 354 -11.09 18.72 -15.10
CA ASN A 354 -10.71 17.91 -13.96
C ASN A 354 -11.28 16.50 -14.03
N ALA A 355 -12.52 16.31 -14.49
CA ALA A 355 -13.08 14.98 -14.72
C ALA A 355 -12.19 14.19 -15.70
N SER A 356 -11.83 14.77 -16.85
CA SER A 356 -10.93 14.14 -17.83
C SER A 356 -9.54 13.84 -17.26
N LYS A 357 -8.96 14.81 -16.54
CA LYS A 357 -7.65 14.66 -15.89
C LYS A 357 -7.66 13.55 -14.84
N PHE A 358 -8.70 13.49 -14.02
CA PHE A 358 -8.81 12.49 -12.96
C PHE A 358 -9.11 11.11 -13.49
N THR A 359 -9.89 10.97 -14.57
CA THR A 359 -10.03 9.69 -15.32
C THR A 359 -8.66 9.11 -15.70
N LYS A 360 -7.81 9.91 -16.38
CA LYS A 360 -6.45 9.49 -16.78
C LYS A 360 -5.58 9.11 -15.57
N PHE A 361 -5.74 9.83 -14.46
CA PHE A 361 -5.04 9.53 -13.22
C PHE A 361 -5.45 8.18 -12.62
N ILE A 362 -6.74 7.85 -12.61
CA ILE A 362 -7.25 6.56 -12.13
C ILE A 362 -6.79 5.41 -13.03
N ASP A 363 -6.83 5.57 -14.34
CA ASP A 363 -6.31 4.57 -15.29
C ASP A 363 -4.81 4.31 -15.12
N SER A 364 -4.04 5.37 -14.86
CA SER A 364 -2.62 5.26 -14.58
C SER A 364 -2.36 4.48 -13.28
N GLY A 365 -3.19 4.69 -12.25
CA GLY A 365 -3.10 3.95 -10.99
C GLY A 365 -3.41 2.46 -11.17
N ARG A 366 -4.47 2.14 -11.93
CA ARG A 366 -4.83 0.76 -12.29
C ARG A 366 -3.68 0.05 -12.99
N THR A 367 -3.05 0.71 -13.96
CA THR A 367 -1.88 0.19 -14.69
C THR A 367 -0.71 -0.11 -13.74
N ARG A 368 -0.36 0.82 -12.84
CA ARG A 368 0.72 0.62 -11.87
C ARG A 368 0.46 -0.53 -10.90
N VAL A 369 -0.78 -0.71 -10.45
CA VAL A 369 -1.17 -1.84 -9.61
C VAL A 369 -1.01 -3.15 -10.38
N LEU A 370 -1.42 -3.21 -11.65
CA LEU A 370 -1.19 -4.40 -12.51
C LEU A 370 0.31 -4.71 -12.65
N GLU A 371 1.15 -3.71 -12.90
CA GLU A 371 2.61 -3.91 -12.99
C GLU A 371 3.21 -4.51 -11.71
N HIS A 372 2.70 -4.12 -10.53
CA HIS A 372 3.14 -4.70 -9.26
C HIS A 372 2.65 -6.15 -9.10
N ILE A 373 1.42 -6.45 -9.52
CA ILE A 373 0.89 -7.81 -9.52
C ILE A 373 1.74 -8.74 -10.40
N TYR A 374 2.12 -8.31 -11.61
CA TYR A 374 3.00 -9.09 -12.49
C TYR A 374 4.41 -9.35 -11.91
N LYS A 375 4.86 -8.54 -10.93
CA LYS A 375 6.14 -8.70 -10.23
C LYS A 375 6.05 -9.61 -8.99
N LEU A 376 4.85 -10.03 -8.61
CA LEU A 376 4.66 -11.01 -7.54
C LEU A 376 5.19 -12.38 -8.01
N PRO A 377 5.83 -13.16 -7.12
CA PRO A 377 6.22 -14.53 -7.46
C PRO A 377 4.95 -15.35 -7.77
N ALA A 378 5.00 -16.13 -8.84
CA ALA A 378 3.94 -17.10 -9.13
C ALA A 378 3.88 -18.13 -7.97
N ASN A 379 2.66 -18.41 -7.50
CA ASN A 379 2.41 -19.42 -6.48
C ASN A 379 2.76 -20.83 -6.97
#